data_AF-A0A2V9ISQ2-F1
#
_entry.id   AF-A0A2V9ISQ2-F1
#
_cell.length_a   1.000
_cell.length_b   1.000
_cell.length_c   1.000
_cell.angle_alpha   90.00
_cell.angle_beta   90.00
_cell.angle_gamma   90.00
#
_symmetry.space_group_name_H-M   'P 1'
#
loop_
_entity.id
_entity.type
_entity.pdbx_description
1 polymer ?
#
loop_
_entity_poly.entity_id
_entity_poly.type
_entity_poly.pdbx_seq_one_letter_code
_entity_poly.pdbx_strand_id
1 'polypeptide(L)'
;ALQKAFALSPEDKNIGLALSQAFIAAGFRSAAQETLELMTRRHPRDLGLLMQLGRVYESDARTGEAYKTYRRILDLVLSPPLDVYLLLTRTAMRLGRYVEAKLFIDDFLAQGGTDSQIDDWRKMLPPR
;
A
#
# COMPACT_ATOMS: atom_id res chain seq x y z
N ALA A 1 -27.31 0.32 -0.54
CA ALA A 1 -27.25 -1.11 -0.18
C ALA A 1 -25.99 -1.44 0.63
N LEU A 2 -24.79 -1.16 0.11
CA LEU A 2 -23.51 -1.47 0.78
C LEU A 2 -23.34 -0.86 2.18
N GLN A 3 -23.70 0.41 2.39
CA GLN A 3 -23.62 1.03 3.72
C GLN A 3 -24.52 0.33 4.76
N LYS A 4 -25.73 -0.08 4.37
CA LYS A 4 -26.63 -0.85 5.25
C LYS A 4 -26.06 -2.23 5.56
N ALA A 5 -25.51 -2.91 4.55
CA ALA A 5 -24.84 -4.20 4.74
C ALA A 5 -23.64 -4.07 5.68
N PHE A 6 -22.84 -3.00 5.53
CA PHE A 6 -21.71 -2.71 6.39
C PHE A 6 -22.14 -2.37 7.83
N ALA A 7 -23.27 -1.68 8.01
CA ALA A 7 -23.81 -1.43 9.34
C ALA A 7 -24.26 -2.72 10.05
N LEU A 8 -24.66 -3.76 9.31
CA LEU A 8 -25.04 -5.07 9.86
C LEU A 8 -23.84 -5.97 10.15
N SER A 9 -22.75 -5.83 9.39
CA SER A 9 -21.54 -6.65 9.51
C SER A 9 -20.28 -5.81 9.27
N PRO A 10 -19.94 -4.90 10.20
CA PRO A 10 -18.82 -3.96 10.05
C PRO A 10 -17.43 -4.64 10.12
N GLU A 11 -17.37 -5.92 10.48
CA GLU A 11 -16.16 -6.73 10.47
C GLU A 11 -15.93 -7.50 9.16
N ASP A 12 -16.93 -7.57 8.28
CA ASP A 12 -16.80 -8.28 7.01
C ASP A 12 -15.90 -7.49 6.06
N LYS A 13 -14.70 -8.03 5.82
CA LYS A 13 -13.71 -7.39 4.95
C LYS A 13 -14.18 -7.25 3.51
N ASN A 14 -15.00 -8.17 3.00
CA ASN A 14 -15.47 -8.12 1.63
C ASN A 14 -16.46 -6.97 1.45
N ILE A 15 -17.36 -6.80 2.42
CA ILE A 15 -18.30 -5.67 2.44
C ILE A 15 -17.54 -4.35 2.64
N GLY A 16 -16.58 -4.29 3.56
CA GLY A 16 -15.75 -3.11 3.78
C GLY A 16 -14.93 -2.73 2.54
N LEU A 17 -14.34 -3.70 1.84
CA LEU A 17 -13.63 -3.48 0.58
C LEU A 17 -14.57 -2.94 -0.50
N ALA A 18 -15.70 -3.59 -0.73
CA ALA A 18 -16.68 -3.15 -1.72
C ALA A 18 -17.20 -1.73 -1.41
N LEU A 19 -17.44 -1.42 -0.13
CA LEU A 19 -17.84 -0.09 0.31
C LEU A 19 -16.75 0.95 0.07
N SER A 20 -15.49 0.64 0.43
CA SER A 20 -14.37 1.56 0.20
C SER A 20 -14.15 1.85 -1.30
N GLN A 21 -14.27 0.83 -2.16
CA GLN A 21 -14.17 0.98 -3.61
C GLN A 21 -15.31 1.84 -4.17
N ALA A 22 -16.54 1.63 -3.68
CA ALA A 22 -17.69 2.46 -4.05
C ALA A 22 -17.47 3.92 -3.63
N PHE A 23 -16.91 4.17 -2.44
CA PHE A 23 -16.56 5.52 -2.00
C PHE A 23 -15.47 6.16 -2.87
N ILE A 24 -14.43 5.42 -3.26
CA ILE A 24 -13.39 5.90 -4.18
C ILE A 24 -14.00 6.29 -5.53
N ALA A 25 -14.83 5.42 -6.12
CA ALA A 25 -15.48 5.66 -7.40
C ALA A 25 -16.41 6.88 -7.37
N ALA A 26 -17.06 7.13 -6.22
CA ALA A 26 -17.92 8.29 -6.01
C ALA A 26 -17.17 9.56 -5.58
N GLY A 27 -15.83 9.53 -5.48
CA GLY A 27 -15.02 10.67 -5.06
C GLY A 27 -15.01 10.94 -3.55
N PHE A 28 -15.66 10.12 -2.74
CA PHE A 28 -15.69 10.22 -1.28
C PHE A 28 -14.42 9.63 -0.64
N ARG A 29 -13.27 10.23 -0.93
CA ARG A 29 -11.95 9.73 -0.52
C ARG A 29 -11.81 9.54 1.00
N SER A 30 -12.26 10.52 1.80
CA SER A 30 -12.22 10.42 3.26
C SER A 30 -13.01 9.22 3.81
N ALA A 31 -14.21 8.98 3.28
CA ALA A 31 -15.02 7.83 3.70
C ALA A 31 -14.39 6.49 3.29
N ALA A 32 -13.76 6.44 2.11
CA ALA A 32 -13.02 5.25 1.68
C ALA A 32 -11.83 4.96 2.61
N GLN A 33 -11.07 6.00 2.96
CA GLN A 33 -9.93 5.90 3.87
C GLN A 33 -10.38 5.42 5.26
N GLU A 34 -11.39 6.05 5.86
CA GLU A 34 -11.92 5.63 7.17
C GLU A 34 -12.39 4.18 7.17
N THR A 35 -13.06 3.75 6.09
CA THR A 35 -13.50 2.36 5.92
C THR A 35 -12.31 1.41 5.88
N LEU A 36 -11.27 1.71 5.07
CA LEU A 36 -10.07 0.87 4.97
C LEU A 36 -9.24 0.87 6.25
N GLU A 37 -9.15 2.00 6.96
CA GLU A 37 -8.50 2.07 8.26
C GLU A 37 -9.21 1.19 9.29
N LEU A 38 -10.56 1.21 9.31
CA LEU A 38 -11.33 0.31 10.15
C LEU A 38 -11.07 -1.15 9.77
N MET A 39 -11.06 -1.48 8.48
CA MET A 39 -10.79 -2.84 8.00
C MET A 39 -9.39 -3.32 8.36
N THR A 40 -8.36 -2.48 8.20
CA THR A 40 -6.98 -2.84 8.58
C THR A 40 -6.79 -2.93 10.10
N ARG A 41 -7.57 -2.21 10.92
CA ARG A 41 -7.58 -2.43 12.38
C ARG A 41 -8.21 -3.77 12.76
N ARG A 42 -9.28 -4.17 12.06
CA ARG A 42 -9.99 -5.44 12.29
C ARG A 42 -9.22 -6.64 11.74
N HIS A 43 -8.51 -6.46 10.63
CA HIS A 43 -7.75 -7.48 9.91
C HIS A 43 -6.29 -7.05 9.77
N PRO A 44 -5.54 -6.94 10.89
CA PRO A 44 -4.20 -6.32 10.93
C PRO A 44 -3.12 -7.06 10.14
N ARG A 45 -3.40 -8.28 9.69
CA ARG A 45 -2.48 -9.14 8.91
C ARG A 45 -2.94 -9.35 7.47
N ASP A 46 -4.05 -8.76 7.06
CA ASP A 46 -4.55 -8.89 5.69
C ASP A 46 -3.74 -7.95 4.79
N LEU A 47 -2.86 -8.55 3.99
CA LEU A 47 -1.95 -7.81 3.12
C LEU A 47 -2.72 -7.01 2.06
N GLY A 48 -3.82 -7.56 1.54
CA GLY A 48 -4.65 -6.88 0.53
C GLY A 48 -5.22 -5.56 1.07
N LEU A 49 -5.73 -5.57 2.31
CA LEU A 49 -6.22 -4.37 2.97
C LEU A 49 -5.10 -3.35 3.23
N LEU A 50 -3.92 -3.80 3.67
CA LEU A 50 -2.76 -2.92 3.85
C LEU A 50 -2.33 -2.28 2.53
N MET A 51 -2.30 -3.05 1.44
CA MET A 51 -1.97 -2.54 0.12
C MET A 51 -2.98 -1.52 -0.39
N GLN A 52 -4.28 -1.75 -0.21
CA GLN A 52 -5.31 -0.79 -0.62
C GLN A 52 -5.23 0.51 0.21
N LEU A 53 -5.05 0.41 1.53
CA LEU A 53 -4.90 1.58 2.39
C LEU A 53 -3.67 2.41 2.00
N GLY A 54 -2.53 1.76 1.73
CA GLY A 54 -1.33 2.46 1.27
C GLY A 54 -1.56 3.19 -0.07
N ARG A 55 -2.31 2.60 -1.01
CA ARG A 55 -2.63 3.25 -2.30
C ARG A 55 -3.51 4.47 -2.11
N VAL A 56 -4.49 4.41 -1.19
CA VAL A 56 -5.33 5.55 -0.84
C VAL A 56 -4.47 6.68 -0.27
N TYR A 57 -3.59 6.38 0.70
CA TYR A 57 -2.66 7.37 1.24
C TYR A 57 -1.76 8.01 0.17
N GLU A 58 -1.24 7.23 -0.79
CA GLU A 58 -0.47 7.82 -1.90
C GLU A 58 -1.31 8.74 -2.78
N SER A 59 -2.57 8.36 -3.05
CA SER A 59 -3.47 9.18 -3.86
C SER A 59 -3.86 10.49 -3.18
N ASP A 60 -3.78 10.53 -1.85
CA ASP A 60 -4.02 11.71 -1.03
C ASP A 60 -2.73 12.47 -0.68
N ALA A 61 -1.62 12.18 -1.38
CA ALA A 61 -0.28 12.74 -1.16
C ALA A 61 0.32 12.49 0.24
N ARG A 62 -0.30 11.61 1.04
CA ARG A 62 0.14 11.15 2.37
C ARG A 62 1.20 10.07 2.25
N THR A 63 2.29 10.40 1.57
CA THR A 63 3.37 9.45 1.21
C THR A 63 4.01 8.79 2.43
N GLY A 64 4.11 9.50 3.55
CA GLY A 64 4.69 8.98 4.79
C GLY A 64 3.84 7.86 5.41
N GLU A 65 2.52 8.03 5.44
CA GLU A 65 1.58 7.00 5.91
C GLU A 65 1.54 5.82 4.96
N ALA A 66 1.51 6.05 3.65
CA ALA A 66 1.60 4.98 2.66
C ALA A 66 2.84 4.11 2.88
N TYR A 67 4.01 4.74 3.02
CA TYR A 67 5.27 4.05 3.28
C TYR A 67 5.20 3.16 4.54
N LYS A 68 4.70 3.69 5.65
CA LYS A 68 4.55 2.94 6.91
C LYS A 68 3.58 1.75 6.74
N THR A 69 2.48 1.95 6.03
CA THR A 69 1.48 0.90 5.78
C THR A 69 2.06 -0.23 4.93
N TYR A 70 2.80 0.08 3.86
CA TYR A 70 3.44 -0.94 3.04
C TYR A 70 4.57 -1.66 3.79
N ARG A 71 5.38 -0.95 4.58
CA ARG A 71 6.46 -1.58 5.35
C ARG A 71 5.96 -2.67 6.29
N ARG A 72 4.78 -2.46 6.88
CA ARG A 72 4.13 -3.45 7.75
C ARG A 72 3.92 -4.80 7.05
N ILE A 73 3.78 -4.84 5.73
CA ILE A 73 3.68 -6.11 4.98
C ILE A 73 4.97 -6.92 5.11
N LEU A 74 6.15 -6.28 5.04
CA LEU A 74 7.44 -6.94 5.23
C LEU A 74 7.60 -7.49 6.65
N ASP A 75 7.01 -6.84 7.65
CA ASP A 75 7.04 -7.30 9.04
C ASP A 75 6.11 -8.51 9.30
N LEU A 76 5.14 -8.75 8.41
CA LEU A 76 4.06 -9.73 8.63
C LEU A 76 4.31 -11.10 7.99
N VAL A 77 5.11 -11.15 6.92
CA VAL A 77 5.34 -12.36 6.12
C VAL A 77 6.81 -12.49 5.69
N LEU A 78 7.29 -13.73 5.62
CA LEU A 78 8.66 -14.04 5.16
C LEU A 78 8.80 -13.98 3.64
N SER A 79 7.68 -14.13 2.91
CA SER A 79 7.63 -14.07 1.45
C SER A 79 6.55 -13.07 1.04
N PRO A 80 6.87 -11.76 1.03
CA PRO A 80 5.92 -10.72 0.67
C PRO A 80 5.64 -10.69 -0.84
N PRO A 81 4.47 -10.19 -1.26
CA PRO A 81 4.18 -9.95 -2.66
C PRO A 81 5.26 -9.07 -3.31
N LEU A 82 5.75 -9.46 -4.48
CA LEU A 82 6.84 -8.79 -5.18
C LEU A 82 6.56 -7.29 -5.42
N ASP A 83 5.30 -6.92 -5.64
CA ASP A 83 4.89 -5.54 -5.90
C ASP A 83 5.03 -4.62 -4.68
N VAL A 84 5.13 -5.15 -3.45
CA VAL A 84 5.37 -4.32 -2.27
C VAL A 84 6.71 -3.60 -2.35
N TYR A 85 7.74 -4.24 -2.92
CA TYR A 85 9.06 -3.63 -3.05
C TYR A 85 9.05 -2.46 -4.04
N LEU A 86 8.24 -2.53 -5.09
CA LEU A 86 8.02 -1.41 -6.01
C LEU A 86 7.31 -0.24 -5.31
N LEU A 87 6.26 -0.54 -4.54
CA LEU A 87 5.52 0.46 -3.77
C LEU A 87 6.40 1.15 -2.73
N LEU A 88 7.24 0.37 -2.03
CA LEU A 88 8.21 0.86 -1.05
C LEU A 88 9.33 1.66 -1.70
N THR A 89 9.85 1.23 -2.84
CA THR A 89 10.84 1.99 -3.61
C THR A 89 10.26 3.35 -3.98
N ARG A 90 9.08 3.37 -4.62
CA ARG A 90 8.42 4.61 -5.04
C ARG A 90 8.18 5.57 -3.89
N THR A 91 7.64 5.07 -2.77
CA THR A 91 7.33 5.90 -1.61
C THR A 91 8.60 6.35 -0.89
N ALA A 92 9.63 5.52 -0.79
CA ALA A 92 10.94 5.91 -0.25
C ALA A 92 11.61 6.99 -1.10
N MET A 93 11.59 6.86 -2.43
CA MET A 93 12.12 7.87 -3.36
C MET A 93 11.45 9.23 -3.16
N ARG A 94 10.11 9.25 -3.07
CA ARG A 94 9.33 10.48 -2.82
C ARG A 94 9.63 11.12 -1.45
N LEU A 95 10.02 10.32 -0.47
CA LEU A 95 10.42 10.78 0.87
C LEU A 95 11.91 11.15 0.96
N GLY A 96 12.68 11.05 -0.14
CA GLY A 96 14.14 11.27 -0.14
C GLY A 96 14.93 10.18 0.59
N ARG A 97 14.31 9.03 0.88
CA ARG A 97 14.91 7.88 1.58
C ARG A 97 15.68 6.99 0.61
N TYR A 98 16.68 7.56 -0.07
CA TYR A 98 17.38 6.90 -1.18
C TYR A 98 18.08 5.59 -0.80
N VAL A 99 18.62 5.50 0.42
CA VAL A 99 19.26 4.27 0.94
C VAL A 99 18.23 3.14 1.04
N GLU A 100 17.06 3.41 1.63
CA GLU A 100 15.98 2.43 1.75
C GLU A 100 15.42 2.07 0.36
N ALA A 101 15.25 3.06 -0.52
CA ALA A 101 14.80 2.81 -1.90
C ALA A 101 15.75 1.87 -2.65
N LYS A 102 17.07 2.05 -2.50
CA LYS A 102 18.06 1.15 -3.09
C LYS A 102 17.94 -0.27 -2.53
N LEU A 103 17.77 -0.43 -1.22
CA LEU A 103 17.57 -1.75 -0.61
C LEU A 103 16.35 -2.45 -1.19
N PHE A 104 15.22 -1.74 -1.32
CA PHE A 104 14.01 -2.32 -1.90
C PHE A 104 14.15 -2.68 -3.38
N ILE A 105 14.96 -1.94 -4.16
CA ILE A 105 15.31 -2.34 -5.53
C ILE A 105 16.13 -3.63 -5.53
N ASP A 106 17.14 -3.72 -4.67
CA ASP A 106 17.99 -4.91 -4.56
C ASP A 106 17.15 -6.14 -4.15
N ASP A 107 16.25 -5.98 -3.17
CA ASP A 107 15.31 -7.03 -2.73
C ASP A 107 14.34 -7.43 -3.85
N PHE A 108 13.80 -6.46 -4.59
CA PHE A 108 12.91 -6.71 -5.71
C PHE A 108 13.57 -7.59 -6.78
N LEU A 109 14.81 -7.28 -7.15
CA LEU A 109 15.57 -8.06 -8.13
C LEU A 109 15.90 -9.46 -7.59
N ALA A 110 16.29 -9.56 -6.31
CA ALA A 110 16.59 -10.85 -5.67
C ALA A 110 15.37 -11.79 -5.62
N GLN A 111 14.16 -11.24 -5.56
CA GLN A 111 12.89 -11.99 -5.54
C GLN A 111 12.33 -12.26 -6.96
N GLY A 112 13.10 -12.00 -8.01
CA GLY A 112 12.74 -12.32 -9.40
C GLY A 112 12.07 -11.18 -10.17
N GLY A 113 12.10 -9.95 -9.64
CA GLY A 113 11.72 -8.75 -10.39
C GLY A 113 12.71 -8.43 -11.52
N THR A 114 12.27 -7.64 -12.52
CA THR A 114 13.09 -7.31 -13.70
C THR A 114 13.59 -5.86 -13.68
N ASP A 115 14.78 -5.60 -14.23
CA ASP A 115 15.36 -4.26 -14.34
C ASP A 115 14.39 -3.24 -14.98
N SER A 116 13.66 -3.65 -16.02
CA SER A 116 12.70 -2.80 -16.74
C SER A 116 11.62 -2.17 -15.85
N GLN A 117 11.30 -2.78 -14.71
CA GLN A 117 10.28 -2.27 -13.78
C GLN A 117 10.84 -1.24 -12.78
N ILE A 118 12.16 -1.17 -12.63
CA ILE A 118 12.85 -0.31 -11.65
C ILE A 118 13.85 0.66 -12.27
N ASP A 119 14.06 0.58 -13.58
CA ASP A 119 15.09 1.35 -14.30
C ASP A 119 14.96 2.86 -14.09
N ASP A 120 13.72 3.38 -14.09
CA ASP A 120 13.47 4.80 -13.88
C ASP A 120 13.90 5.26 -12.49
N TRP A 121 13.58 4.48 -11.45
CA TRP A 121 14.00 4.81 -10.09
C TRP A 121 15.49 4.59 -9.87
N ARG A 122 16.07 3.56 -10.49
CA ARG A 122 17.50 3.25 -10.39
C ARG A 122 18.36 4.40 -10.92
N LYS A 123 17.95 5.04 -12.02
CA LYS A 123 18.65 6.19 -12.62
C LYS A 123 18.55 7.47 -11.77
N MET A 124 17.52 7.58 -10.93
CA MET A 124 17.30 8.73 -10.04
C MET A 124 18.05 8.61 -8.71
N LEU A 125 18.62 7.44 -8.40
CA LEU A 125 19.42 7.28 -7.19
C LEU A 125 20.76 8.04 -7.33
N PRO A 126 21.21 8.72 -6.27
CA PRO A 126 22.52 9.35 -6.27
C PRO A 126 23.63 8.31 -6.48
N PRO A 127 24.71 8.65 -7.20
CA PRO A 127 25.88 7.79 -7.32
C PRO A 127 26.49 7.55 -5.92
N ARG A 128 27.17 6.40 -5.78
CA ARG A 128 27.91 6.06 -4.55
C ARG A 128 29.04 7.04 -4.27
#